data_AF-A0A507CQM5-F1
#
_entry.id   AF-A0A507CQM5-F1
#
_cell.length_a   1.000
_cell.length_b   1.000
_cell.length_c   1.000
_cell.angle_alpha   90.00
_cell.angle_beta   90.00
_cell.angle_gamma   90.00
#
_symmetry.space_group_name_H-M   'P 1'
#
loop_
_entity.id
_entity.type
_entity.pdbx_description
1 polymer ?
#
loop_
_entity_poly.entity_id
_entity_poly.type
_entity_poly.pdbx_seq_one_letter_code
_entity_poly.pdbx_strand_id
1 'polypeptide(L)'
;MLPLRAAYKLATLLMHSLDTQLVATHVERSAVAATKAVPDILLYCLRYAYPYPLDDLFFLCSPPAIARMATLKGRPSSLTRFRLFVKRAARLAILVLVQALCFRILGRWTSYIASGLVMYTALGYKGTLVTIALTSVTSVTAGGVVTALVRVRALAREIMDPYLSRSKLDDKQRREWFRKHRYTVAAFTFPFYLAMQIPYLGCLAFGLAMASSPLLCTGIMHTADLYDGP
;
A
#
# COMPACT_ATOMS: atom_id res chain seq x y z
N MET A 1 -14.22 -18.67 33.17
CA MET A 1 -14.80 -18.74 31.80
C MET A 1 -16.12 -17.97 31.66
N LEU A 2 -16.27 -16.80 32.30
CA LEU A 2 -17.51 -16.00 32.26
C LEU A 2 -17.61 -14.84 31.24
N PRO A 3 -16.62 -14.47 30.39
CA PRO A 3 -16.75 -13.26 29.57
C PRO A 3 -17.56 -13.43 28.27
N LEU A 4 -17.74 -14.66 27.76
CA LEU A 4 -18.38 -14.88 26.45
C LEU A 4 -19.90 -14.66 26.46
N ARG A 5 -20.60 -15.07 27.52
CA ARG A 5 -22.06 -14.88 27.64
C ARG A 5 -22.44 -13.42 27.91
N ALA A 6 -21.61 -12.68 28.64
CA ALA A 6 -21.80 -11.25 28.86
C ALA A 6 -21.56 -10.45 27.57
N ALA A 7 -20.50 -10.78 26.81
CA ALA A 7 -20.24 -10.17 25.50
C ALA A 7 -21.36 -10.44 24.49
N TYR A 8 -21.93 -11.66 24.48
CA TYR A 8 -23.06 -12.00 23.60
C TYR A 8 -24.33 -11.24 23.97
N LYS A 9 -24.67 -11.13 25.27
CA LYS A 9 -25.83 -10.34 25.73
C LYS A 9 -25.69 -8.84 25.44
N LEU A 10 -24.48 -8.30 25.57
CA LEU A 10 -24.17 -6.91 25.19
C LEU A 10 -24.27 -6.70 23.67
N ALA A 11 -23.79 -7.66 22.87
CA ALA A 11 -23.91 -7.62 21.42
C ALA A 11 -25.37 -7.69 20.95
N THR A 12 -26.21 -8.51 21.57
CA THR A 12 -27.64 -8.62 21.24
C THR A 12 -28.45 -7.38 21.68
N LEU A 13 -28.12 -6.79 22.83
CA LEU A 13 -28.73 -5.54 23.29
C LEU A 13 -28.31 -4.35 22.41
N LEU A 14 -27.05 -4.31 21.95
CA LEU A 14 -26.56 -3.30 21.00
C LEU A 14 -27.10 -3.50 19.58
N MET A 15 -27.44 -4.73 19.19
CA MET A 15 -28.05 -5.05 17.89
C MET A 15 -29.52 -4.63 17.81
N HIS A 16 -30.25 -4.62 18.93
CA HIS A 16 -31.68 -4.26 18.92
C HIS A 16 -31.93 -2.76 18.66
N SER A 17 -30.96 -1.89 18.99
CA SER A 17 -31.05 -0.44 18.74
C SER A 17 -30.46 0.01 17.40
N LEU A 18 -29.99 -0.93 16.56
CA LEU A 18 -29.34 -0.62 15.30
C LEU A 18 -30.36 -0.73 14.17
N ASP A 19 -30.45 0.34 13.39
CA ASP A 19 -31.19 0.37 12.14
C ASP A 19 -30.64 -0.73 11.21
N THR A 20 -31.36 -1.84 11.12
CA THR A 20 -30.90 -3.09 10.50
C THR A 20 -30.54 -2.87 9.04
N GLN A 21 -31.15 -1.90 8.38
CA GLN A 21 -30.82 -1.47 7.01
C GLN A 21 -29.45 -0.79 6.89
N LEU A 22 -29.06 0.02 7.88
CA LEU A 22 -27.76 0.70 7.88
C LEU A 22 -26.63 -0.30 8.15
N VAL A 23 -26.89 -1.31 8.99
CA VAL A 23 -25.96 -2.42 9.21
C VAL A 23 -25.84 -3.31 7.97
N ALA A 24 -26.96 -3.69 7.35
CA ALA A 24 -26.96 -4.53 6.15
C ALA A 24 -26.19 -3.87 5.00
N THR A 25 -26.44 -2.60 4.71
CA THR A 25 -25.73 -1.85 3.66
C THR A 25 -24.25 -1.67 3.97
N HIS A 26 -23.86 -1.53 5.24
CA HIS A 26 -22.45 -1.45 5.63
C HIS A 26 -21.74 -2.81 5.50
N VAL A 27 -22.43 -3.91 5.84
CA VAL A 27 -21.93 -5.29 5.68
C VAL A 27 -21.76 -5.63 4.21
N GLU A 28 -22.73 -5.32 3.35
CA GLU A 28 -22.63 -5.54 1.91
C GLU A 28 -21.47 -4.74 1.29
N ARG A 29 -21.34 -3.45 1.65
CA ARG A 29 -20.21 -2.63 1.18
C ARG A 29 -18.87 -3.17 1.65
N SER A 30 -18.80 -3.69 2.87
CA SER A 30 -17.59 -4.28 3.44
C SER A 30 -17.25 -5.63 2.78
N ALA A 31 -18.25 -6.46 2.51
CA ALA A 31 -18.10 -7.73 1.82
C ALA A 31 -17.62 -7.52 0.37
N VAL A 32 -18.23 -6.59 -0.36
CA VAL A 32 -17.78 -6.22 -1.72
C VAL A 32 -16.36 -5.64 -1.70
N ALA A 33 -16.01 -4.83 -0.70
CA ALA A 33 -14.65 -4.32 -0.54
C ALA A 33 -13.65 -5.44 -0.20
N ALA A 34 -14.03 -6.41 0.62
CA ALA A 34 -13.22 -7.57 0.95
C ALA A 34 -12.95 -8.43 -0.29
N THR A 35 -13.99 -8.76 -1.07
CA THR A 35 -13.86 -9.53 -2.32
C THR A 35 -12.94 -8.81 -3.32
N LYS A 36 -13.05 -7.48 -3.43
CA LYS A 36 -12.15 -6.67 -4.27
C LYS A 36 -10.71 -6.62 -3.74
N ALA A 37 -10.50 -6.82 -2.44
CA ALA A 37 -9.18 -6.82 -1.82
C ALA A 37 -8.49 -8.20 -1.82
N VAL A 38 -9.24 -9.29 -2.07
CA VAL A 38 -8.68 -10.65 -2.15
C VAL A 38 -7.51 -10.76 -3.15
N PRO A 39 -7.61 -10.24 -4.39
CA PRO A 39 -6.52 -10.35 -5.35
C PRO A 39 -5.28 -9.60 -4.88
N ASP A 40 -5.45 -8.39 -4.33
CA ASP A 40 -4.35 -7.59 -3.78
C ASP A 40 -3.67 -8.32 -2.62
N ILE A 41 -4.44 -8.82 -1.65
CA ILE A 41 -3.93 -9.58 -0.50
C ILE A 41 -3.19 -10.83 -0.97
N LEU A 42 -3.75 -11.57 -1.94
CA LEU A 42 -3.11 -12.74 -2.52
C LEU A 42 -1.78 -12.38 -3.17
N LEU A 43 -1.72 -11.26 -3.90
CA LEU A 43 -0.50 -10.78 -4.55
C LEU A 43 0.57 -10.40 -3.54
N TYR A 44 0.20 -9.68 -2.48
CA TYR A 44 1.11 -9.40 -1.36
C TYR A 44 1.57 -10.69 -0.69
N CYS A 45 0.68 -11.64 -0.42
CA CYS A 45 1.01 -12.94 0.16
C CYS A 45 1.99 -13.73 -0.73
N LEU A 46 1.72 -13.82 -2.03
CA LEU A 46 2.55 -14.52 -3.00
C LEU A 46 3.95 -13.92 -3.07
N ARG A 47 4.05 -12.59 -3.03
CA ARG A 47 5.33 -11.88 -3.02
C ARG A 47 6.16 -12.16 -1.76
N TYR A 48 5.55 -12.16 -0.57
CA TYR A 48 6.28 -12.46 0.66
C TYR A 48 6.61 -13.96 0.78
N ALA A 49 5.78 -14.84 0.20
CA ALA A 49 5.98 -16.28 0.20
C ALA A 49 7.02 -16.77 -0.84
N TYR A 50 7.07 -16.14 -2.03
CA TYR A 50 7.87 -16.57 -3.18
C TYR A 50 8.70 -15.42 -3.80
N PRO A 51 9.60 -14.76 -3.03
CA PRO A 51 10.33 -13.59 -3.52
C PRO A 51 11.38 -13.90 -4.60
N TYR A 52 12.08 -15.03 -4.50
CA TYR A 52 13.23 -15.35 -5.37
C TYR A 52 12.86 -15.62 -6.84
N PRO A 53 11.96 -16.58 -7.17
CA PRO A 53 11.72 -16.92 -8.57
C PRO A 53 11.02 -15.79 -9.33
N LEU A 54 10.17 -15.02 -8.65
CA LEU A 54 9.47 -13.89 -9.28
C LEU A 54 10.46 -12.78 -9.63
N ASP A 55 11.34 -12.40 -8.70
CA ASP A 55 12.34 -11.38 -8.95
C ASP A 55 13.33 -11.82 -10.04
N ASP A 56 13.80 -13.06 -10.01
CA ASP A 56 14.80 -13.56 -10.96
C ASP A 56 14.23 -13.61 -12.40
N LEU A 57 12.95 -13.97 -12.56
CA LEU A 57 12.22 -13.85 -13.83
C LEU A 57 12.22 -12.42 -14.38
N PHE A 58 12.05 -11.41 -13.52
CA PHE A 58 12.07 -10.01 -13.96
C PHE A 58 13.47 -9.53 -14.33
N PHE A 59 14.52 -10.02 -13.67
CA PHE A 59 15.89 -9.70 -14.04
C PHE A 59 16.31 -10.35 -15.36
N LEU A 60 15.78 -11.53 -15.69
CA LEU A 60 16.00 -12.18 -16.99
C LEU A 60 15.50 -11.34 -18.17
N CYS A 61 14.41 -10.60 -17.99
CA CYS A 61 13.87 -9.70 -19.01
C CYS A 61 14.42 -8.26 -18.92
N SER A 62 15.33 -7.98 -17.99
CA SER A 62 15.81 -6.61 -17.74
C SER A 62 16.92 -6.19 -18.72
N PRO A 63 17.06 -4.88 -19.02
CA PRO A 63 18.18 -4.36 -19.80
C PRO A 63 19.53 -4.75 -19.17
N PRO A 64 20.60 -4.91 -19.98
CA PRO A 64 21.90 -5.43 -19.50
C PRO A 64 22.52 -4.59 -18.37
N ALA A 65 22.22 -3.28 -18.32
CA ALA A 65 22.65 -2.39 -17.25
C ALA A 65 22.15 -2.81 -15.85
N ILE A 66 20.96 -3.40 -15.77
CA ILE A 66 20.29 -3.82 -14.53
C ILE A 66 20.34 -5.33 -14.33
N ALA A 67 20.41 -6.11 -15.41
CA ALA A 67 20.50 -7.57 -15.34
C ALA A 67 21.67 -8.03 -14.46
N ARG A 68 22.78 -7.26 -14.41
CA ARG A 68 23.92 -7.53 -13.52
C ARG A 68 23.57 -7.50 -12.03
N MET A 69 22.53 -6.79 -11.61
CA MET A 69 22.05 -6.81 -10.22
C MET A 69 21.49 -8.17 -9.80
N ALA A 70 21.07 -9.02 -10.75
CA ALA A 70 20.63 -10.38 -10.45
C ALA A 70 21.71 -11.21 -9.76
N THR A 71 22.98 -10.91 -10.07
CA THR A 71 24.15 -11.60 -9.49
C THR A 71 24.47 -11.14 -8.07
N LEU A 72 23.95 -9.99 -7.65
CA LEU A 72 24.16 -9.48 -6.30
C LEU A 72 23.30 -10.25 -5.31
N LYS A 73 23.86 -10.51 -4.12
CA LYS A 73 23.19 -11.29 -3.07
C LYS A 73 21.84 -10.64 -2.73
N GLY A 74 20.77 -11.29 -3.15
CA GLY A 74 19.41 -10.93 -2.80
C GLY A 74 19.11 -11.05 -1.30
N ARG A 75 17.90 -10.65 -0.90
CA ARG A 75 17.50 -10.56 0.51
C ARG A 75 17.48 -11.91 1.23
N PRO A 76 18.05 -12.02 2.45
CA PRO A 76 17.93 -13.23 3.25
C PRO A 76 16.55 -13.37 3.95
N SER A 77 16.11 -14.64 4.03
CA SER A 77 14.94 -15.25 4.74
C SER A 77 13.55 -14.66 4.48
N SER A 78 12.74 -15.39 3.70
CA SER A 78 11.33 -15.09 3.40
C SER A 78 10.42 -15.17 4.64
N LEU A 79 10.56 -16.23 5.46
CA LEU A 79 9.69 -16.50 6.62
C LEU A 79 9.74 -15.44 7.72
N THR A 80 10.92 -14.93 8.05
CA THR A 80 11.09 -13.89 9.09
C THR A 80 10.37 -12.60 8.70
N ARG A 81 10.39 -12.27 7.40
CA ARG A 81 9.72 -11.07 6.87
C ARG A 81 8.23 -11.27 6.72
N PHE A 82 7.77 -12.47 6.36
CA PHE A 82 6.34 -12.79 6.40
C PHE A 82 5.78 -12.58 7.81
N ARG A 83 6.47 -13.03 8.86
CA ARG A 83 6.09 -12.74 10.25
C ARG A 83 6.07 -11.24 10.57
N LEU A 84 7.05 -10.48 10.09
CA LEU A 84 7.07 -9.03 10.25
C LEU A 84 5.92 -8.36 9.50
N PHE A 85 5.56 -8.85 8.31
CA PHE A 85 4.41 -8.38 7.54
C PHE A 85 3.11 -8.66 8.30
N VAL A 86 2.89 -9.88 8.78
CA VAL A 86 1.72 -10.25 9.60
C VAL A 86 1.64 -9.36 10.84
N LYS A 87 2.75 -9.11 11.53
CA LYS A 87 2.79 -8.22 12.70
C LYS A 87 2.42 -6.78 12.35
N ARG A 88 2.88 -6.25 11.21
CA ARG A 88 2.52 -4.90 10.73
C ARG A 88 1.07 -4.83 10.28
N ALA A 89 0.59 -5.83 9.54
CA ALA A 89 -0.78 -5.94 9.08
C ALA A 89 -1.75 -6.04 10.27
N ALA A 90 -1.42 -6.82 11.30
CA ALA A 90 -2.20 -6.91 12.53
C ALA A 90 -2.25 -5.56 13.26
N ARG A 91 -1.11 -4.85 13.40
CA ARG A 91 -1.09 -3.51 14.00
C ARG A 91 -1.93 -2.51 13.21
N LEU A 92 -1.85 -2.52 11.87
CA LEU A 92 -2.67 -1.67 11.01
C LEU A 92 -4.16 -2.03 11.10
N ALA A 93 -4.50 -3.32 11.12
CA ALA A 93 -5.87 -3.79 11.31
C ALA A 93 -6.45 -3.34 12.65
N ILE A 94 -5.65 -3.41 13.73
CA ILE A 94 -6.04 -2.88 15.04
C ILE A 94 -6.27 -1.37 14.96
N LEU A 95 -5.39 -0.59 14.32
CA LEU A 95 -5.57 0.85 14.16
C LEU A 95 -6.82 1.20 13.34
N VAL A 96 -7.10 0.44 12.28
CA VAL A 96 -8.32 0.60 11.47
C VAL A 96 -9.56 0.23 12.28
N LEU A 97 -9.49 -0.81 13.10
CA LEU A 97 -10.58 -1.26 13.96
C LEU A 97 -10.86 -0.25 15.08
N VAL A 98 -9.81 0.31 15.69
CA VAL A 98 -9.90 1.44 16.62
C VAL A 98 -10.49 2.67 15.92
N GLN A 99 -10.06 2.96 14.69
CA GLN A 99 -10.62 4.07 13.93
C GLN A 99 -12.09 3.85 13.55
N ALA A 100 -12.50 2.62 13.24
CA ALA A 100 -13.91 2.27 13.00
C ALA A 100 -14.75 2.39 14.28
N LEU A 101 -14.20 2.02 15.44
CA LEU A 101 -14.81 2.24 16.74
C LEU A 101 -14.91 3.73 17.09
N CYS A 102 -13.86 4.52 16.85
CA CYS A 102 -13.90 5.98 17.02
C CYS A 102 -14.89 6.64 16.07
N PHE A 103 -14.99 6.16 14.82
CA PHE A 103 -15.99 6.62 13.86
C PHE A 103 -17.41 6.35 14.35
N ARG A 104 -17.63 5.20 15.00
CA ARG A 104 -18.91 4.84 15.63
C ARG A 104 -19.28 5.75 16.81
N ILE A 105 -18.30 6.35 17.51
CA ILE A 105 -18.53 7.20 18.68
C ILE A 105 -18.59 8.70 18.31
N LEU A 106 -17.70 9.19 17.46
CA LEU A 106 -17.54 10.62 17.12
C LEU A 106 -18.16 11.00 15.77
N GLY A 107 -18.71 10.04 15.01
CA GLY A 107 -19.34 10.28 13.73
C GLY A 107 -18.39 10.73 12.61
N ARG A 108 -18.97 11.26 11.53
CA ARG A 108 -18.33 11.56 10.23
C ARG A 108 -17.12 12.51 10.31
N TRP A 109 -17.02 13.33 11.35
CA TRP A 109 -15.96 14.33 11.56
C TRP A 109 -14.57 13.74 11.79
N THR A 110 -14.47 12.54 12.38
CA THR A 110 -13.18 11.86 12.60
C THR A 110 -12.42 11.55 11.32
N SER A 111 -13.13 11.13 10.27
CA SER A 111 -12.52 10.81 8.98
C SER A 111 -11.88 12.03 8.31
N TYR A 112 -12.48 13.22 8.46
CA TYR A 112 -11.96 14.45 7.87
C TYR A 112 -10.69 14.93 8.58
N ILE A 113 -10.67 14.88 9.91
CA ILE A 113 -9.50 15.26 10.71
C ILE A 113 -8.32 14.30 10.45
N ALA A 114 -8.57 12.99 10.46
CA ALA A 114 -7.54 11.99 10.17
C ALA A 114 -6.99 12.14 8.74
N SER A 115 -7.86 12.38 7.76
CA SER A 115 -7.44 12.61 6.38
C SER A 115 -6.59 13.89 6.25
N GLY A 116 -6.99 14.97 6.91
CA GLY A 116 -6.23 16.24 6.92
C GLY A 116 -4.83 16.08 7.52
N LEU A 117 -4.70 15.38 8.64
CA LEU A 117 -3.41 15.13 9.29
C LEU A 117 -2.48 14.25 8.44
N VAL A 118 -3.01 13.18 7.87
CA VAL A 118 -2.23 12.31 6.97
C VAL A 118 -1.79 13.08 5.72
N MET A 119 -2.64 13.96 5.20
CA MET A 119 -2.33 14.76 4.02
C MET A 119 -1.25 15.80 4.29
N TYR A 120 -1.34 16.49 5.42
CA TYR A 120 -0.35 17.45 5.88
C TYR A 120 1.02 16.81 6.08
N THR A 121 1.08 15.62 6.69
CA THR A 121 2.35 14.90 6.88
C THR A 121 2.90 14.30 5.59
N ALA A 122 2.04 13.89 4.66
CA ALA A 122 2.47 13.26 3.42
C ALA A 122 3.00 14.25 2.37
N LEU A 123 2.32 15.38 2.17
CA LEU A 123 2.58 16.35 1.11
C LEU A 123 2.91 17.75 1.59
N GLY A 124 2.88 17.98 2.91
CA GLY A 124 3.01 19.31 3.48
C GLY A 124 1.78 20.19 3.23
N TYR A 125 1.93 21.47 3.58
CA TYR A 125 0.87 22.46 3.46
C TYR A 125 0.34 22.59 2.02
N LYS A 126 1.24 22.64 1.03
CA LYS A 126 0.88 22.84 -0.39
C LYS A 126 -0.01 21.72 -0.93
N GLY A 127 0.30 20.46 -0.66
CA GLY A 127 -0.53 19.35 -1.14
C GLY A 127 -1.86 19.20 -0.39
N THR A 128 -1.93 19.68 0.85
CA THR A 128 -3.19 19.75 1.60
C THR A 128 -4.15 20.74 0.94
N LEU A 129 -3.67 21.93 0.58
CA LEU A 129 -4.48 22.94 -0.13
C LEU A 129 -4.99 22.43 -1.47
N VAL A 130 -4.13 21.81 -2.27
CA VAL A 130 -4.52 21.23 -3.58
C VAL A 130 -5.61 20.19 -3.40
N THR A 131 -5.55 19.40 -2.32
CA THR A 131 -6.53 18.34 -2.10
C THR A 131 -7.84 18.88 -1.61
N ILE A 132 -7.83 19.89 -0.73
CA ILE A 132 -9.04 20.60 -0.32
C ILE A 132 -9.70 21.20 -1.56
N ALA A 133 -8.94 21.91 -2.40
CA ALA A 133 -9.44 22.48 -3.66
C ALA A 133 -10.00 21.41 -4.63
N LEU A 134 -9.31 20.27 -4.77
CA LEU A 134 -9.76 19.18 -5.62
C LEU A 134 -11.04 18.54 -5.08
N THR A 135 -11.13 18.32 -3.76
CA THR A 135 -12.31 17.74 -3.10
C THR A 135 -13.49 18.70 -3.01
N SER A 136 -13.26 20.01 -3.11
CA SER A 136 -14.34 21.01 -3.20
C SER A 136 -14.91 21.12 -4.61
N VAL A 137 -14.08 20.89 -5.63
CA VAL A 137 -14.48 20.96 -7.05
C VAL A 137 -15.05 19.63 -7.55
N THR A 138 -14.58 18.50 -7.02
CA THR A 138 -14.99 17.16 -7.44
C THR A 138 -15.77 16.46 -6.34
N SER A 139 -16.68 15.54 -6.68
CA SER A 139 -17.41 14.70 -5.70
C SER A 139 -16.52 13.67 -4.98
N VAL A 140 -15.20 13.74 -5.16
CA VAL A 140 -14.23 12.84 -4.57
C VAL A 140 -14.05 13.19 -3.10
N THR A 141 -14.18 12.20 -2.22
CA THR A 141 -13.96 12.38 -0.79
C THR A 141 -12.47 12.57 -0.47
N ALA A 142 -12.15 13.45 0.47
CA ALA A 142 -10.77 13.63 0.95
C ALA A 142 -10.12 12.31 1.42
N GLY A 143 -10.91 11.43 2.04
CA GLY A 143 -10.46 10.08 2.41
C GLY A 143 -10.09 9.22 1.20
N GLY A 144 -10.81 9.35 0.08
CA GLY A 144 -10.49 8.67 -1.18
C GLY A 144 -9.15 9.12 -1.76
N VAL A 145 -8.88 10.43 -1.75
CA VAL A 145 -7.60 10.99 -2.24
C VAL A 145 -6.42 10.53 -1.38
N VAL A 146 -6.56 10.62 -0.05
CA VAL A 146 -5.53 10.16 0.88
C VAL A 146 -5.26 8.67 0.71
N THR A 147 -6.32 7.85 0.61
CA THR A 147 -6.20 6.41 0.37
C THR A 147 -5.48 6.12 -0.93
N ALA A 148 -5.84 6.83 -2.01
CA ALA A 148 -5.18 6.67 -3.31
C ALA A 148 -3.69 6.99 -3.23
N LEU A 149 -3.31 8.09 -2.57
CA LEU A 149 -1.91 8.47 -2.42
C LEU A 149 -1.11 7.47 -1.59
N VAL A 150 -1.67 6.98 -0.49
CA VAL A 150 -1.03 5.94 0.32
C VAL A 150 -0.84 4.66 -0.51
N ARG A 151 -1.84 4.27 -1.30
CA ARG A 151 -1.77 3.10 -2.19
C ARG A 151 -0.74 3.26 -3.30
N VAL A 152 -0.70 4.40 -3.99
CA VAL A 152 0.33 4.71 -5.01
C VAL A 152 1.72 4.65 -4.38
N ARG A 153 1.91 5.22 -3.19
CA ARG A 153 3.20 5.18 -2.49
C ARG A 153 3.59 3.77 -2.04
N ALA A 154 2.63 2.95 -1.64
CA ALA A 154 2.87 1.55 -1.31
C ALA A 154 3.30 0.78 -2.55
N LEU A 155 2.55 0.90 -3.66
CA LEU A 155 2.86 0.27 -4.93
C LEU A 155 4.24 0.70 -5.47
N ALA A 156 4.56 1.99 -5.40
CA ALA A 156 5.85 2.53 -5.80
C ALA A 156 7.02 1.90 -5.02
N ARG A 157 6.83 1.68 -3.71
CA ARG A 157 7.82 0.99 -2.90
C ARG A 157 7.94 -0.46 -3.32
N GLU A 158 6.83 -1.16 -3.47
CA GLU A 158 6.84 -2.57 -3.85
C GLU A 158 7.53 -2.81 -5.19
N ILE A 159 7.25 -1.98 -6.21
CA ILE A 159 7.87 -2.15 -7.52
C ILE A 159 9.39 -1.90 -7.48
N MET A 160 9.85 -0.93 -6.67
CA MET A 160 11.28 -0.55 -6.58
C MET A 160 12.09 -1.40 -5.60
N ASP A 161 11.41 -2.05 -4.66
CA ASP A 161 12.01 -2.86 -3.60
C ASP A 161 12.96 -3.98 -4.08
N PRO A 162 12.68 -4.77 -5.15
CA PRO A 162 13.62 -5.80 -5.61
C PRO A 162 14.96 -5.22 -6.09
N TYR A 163 14.95 -4.04 -6.71
CA TYR A 163 16.15 -3.34 -7.20
C TYR A 163 16.93 -2.71 -6.04
N LEU A 164 16.25 -1.91 -5.21
CA LEU A 164 16.86 -1.21 -4.08
C LEU A 164 17.35 -2.14 -2.97
N SER A 165 16.86 -3.38 -2.95
CA SER A 165 17.33 -4.39 -2.02
C SER A 165 18.61 -5.10 -2.45
N ARG A 166 18.87 -5.12 -3.76
CA ARG A 166 20.08 -5.68 -4.37
C ARG A 166 21.16 -4.61 -4.55
N SER A 167 20.80 -3.33 -4.53
CA SER A 167 21.77 -2.23 -4.50
C SER A 167 22.53 -2.18 -3.18
N LYS A 168 23.73 -1.58 -3.20
CA LYS A 168 24.58 -1.40 -2.01
C LYS A 168 24.16 -0.22 -1.10
N LEU A 169 22.97 0.34 -1.32
CA LEU A 169 22.48 1.48 -0.53
C LEU A 169 22.10 1.05 0.90
N ASP A 170 22.58 1.80 1.89
CA ASP A 170 22.13 1.68 3.27
C ASP A 170 20.65 2.10 3.41
N ASP A 171 19.99 1.68 4.48
CA ASP A 171 18.60 2.00 4.76
C ASP A 171 18.33 3.51 4.84
N LYS A 172 19.29 4.31 5.32
CA LYS A 172 19.20 5.78 5.31
C LYS A 172 19.25 6.32 3.87
N GLN A 173 20.19 5.83 3.07
CA GLN A 173 20.38 6.24 1.68
C GLN A 173 19.18 5.85 0.81
N ARG A 174 18.61 4.65 1.03
CA ARG A 174 17.40 4.20 0.33
C ARG A 174 16.20 5.11 0.60
N ARG A 175 16.03 5.57 1.85
CA ARG A 175 14.97 6.54 2.19
C ARG A 175 15.18 7.87 1.49
N GLU A 176 16.43 8.34 1.44
CA GLU A 176 16.77 9.59 0.78
C GLU A 176 16.57 9.51 -0.74
N TRP A 177 16.96 8.39 -1.35
CA TRP A 177 16.75 8.12 -2.76
C TRP A 177 15.26 8.15 -3.13
N PHE A 178 14.40 7.52 -2.32
CA PHE A 178 12.94 7.60 -2.51
C PHE A 178 12.37 9.00 -2.29
N ARG A 179 13.00 9.82 -1.44
CA ARG A 179 12.60 11.21 -1.23
C ARG A 179 12.95 12.05 -2.46
N LYS A 180 14.15 11.89 -3.00
CA LYS A 180 14.64 12.55 -4.21
C LYS A 180 13.81 12.20 -5.45
N HIS A 181 13.51 10.92 -5.66
CA HIS A 181 12.79 10.43 -6.85
C HIS A 181 11.28 10.26 -6.61
N ARG A 182 10.72 10.87 -5.56
CA ARG A 182 9.32 10.67 -5.15
C ARG A 182 8.33 10.93 -6.28
N TYR A 183 8.54 11.99 -7.06
CA TYR A 183 7.62 12.40 -8.12
C TYR A 183 7.74 11.51 -9.35
N THR A 184 8.96 11.17 -9.77
CA THR A 184 9.21 10.30 -10.93
C THR A 184 8.63 8.90 -10.71
N VAL A 185 8.91 8.30 -9.55
CA VAL A 185 8.39 6.96 -9.22
C VAL A 185 6.87 7.00 -9.06
N ALA A 186 6.32 8.06 -8.44
CA ALA A 186 4.86 8.21 -8.31
C ALA A 186 4.18 8.37 -9.66
N ALA A 187 4.73 9.17 -10.58
CA ALA A 187 4.19 9.38 -11.92
C ALA A 187 4.20 8.09 -12.74
N PHE A 188 5.28 7.31 -12.67
CA PHE A 188 5.35 5.98 -13.29
C PHE A 188 4.32 5.01 -12.71
N THR A 189 4.14 5.04 -11.39
CA THR A 189 3.27 4.07 -10.68
C THR A 189 1.78 4.40 -10.79
N PHE A 190 1.44 5.68 -10.94
CA PHE A 190 0.07 6.18 -10.96
C PHE A 190 -0.86 5.50 -12.01
N PRO A 191 -0.48 5.34 -13.30
CA PRO A 191 -1.33 4.65 -14.27
C PRO A 191 -1.58 3.18 -13.90
N PHE A 192 -0.57 2.48 -13.37
CA PHE A 192 -0.73 1.11 -12.89
C PHE A 192 -1.68 1.04 -11.69
N TYR A 193 -1.61 2.01 -10.77
CA TYR A 193 -2.56 2.12 -9.68
C TYR A 193 -4.01 2.26 -10.18
N LEU A 194 -4.25 3.09 -11.20
CA LEU A 194 -5.59 3.21 -11.80
C LEU A 194 -6.04 1.91 -12.44
N ALA A 195 -5.16 1.23 -13.19
CA ALA A 195 -5.45 -0.07 -13.77
C ALA A 195 -5.73 -1.14 -12.70
N MET A 196 -5.07 -1.07 -11.54
CA MET A 196 -5.31 -1.96 -10.39
C MET A 196 -6.67 -1.77 -9.72
N GLN A 197 -7.34 -0.63 -9.91
CA GLN A 197 -8.70 -0.45 -9.40
C GLN A 197 -9.73 -1.30 -10.16
N ILE A 198 -9.39 -1.75 -11.37
CA ILE A 198 -10.27 -2.59 -12.18
C ILE A 198 -10.17 -4.03 -11.64
N PRO A 199 -11.29 -4.63 -11.17
CA PRO A 199 -11.27 -6.00 -10.68
C PRO A 199 -10.80 -6.95 -11.79
N TYR A 200 -10.09 -8.02 -11.41
CA TYR A 200 -9.41 -8.99 -12.30
C TYR A 200 -8.20 -8.44 -13.07
N LEU A 201 -8.25 -7.20 -13.57
CA LEU A 201 -7.13 -6.56 -14.25
C LEU A 201 -5.98 -6.22 -13.29
N GLY A 202 -6.26 -6.03 -12.00
CA GLY A 202 -5.25 -5.56 -11.06
C GLY A 202 -4.07 -6.50 -10.86
N CYS A 203 -4.27 -7.81 -10.93
CA CYS A 203 -3.14 -8.75 -10.88
C CYS A 203 -2.22 -8.62 -12.10
N LEU A 204 -2.80 -8.46 -13.30
CA LEU A 204 -2.06 -8.27 -14.53
C LEU A 204 -1.35 -6.91 -14.55
N ALA A 205 -2.04 -5.86 -14.12
CA ALA A 205 -1.49 -4.51 -13.99
C ALA A 205 -0.28 -4.48 -13.05
N PHE A 206 -0.33 -5.23 -11.94
CA PHE A 206 0.82 -5.38 -11.05
C PHE A 206 2.00 -6.08 -11.73
N GLY A 207 1.75 -7.18 -12.44
CA GLY A 207 2.78 -7.89 -13.21
C GLY A 207 3.43 -6.99 -14.27
N LEU A 208 2.62 -6.22 -15.00
CA LEU A 208 3.10 -5.21 -15.96
C LEU A 208 3.91 -4.10 -15.29
N ALA A 209 3.49 -3.64 -14.12
CA ALA A 209 4.21 -2.62 -13.37
C ALA A 209 5.59 -3.11 -12.93
N MET A 210 5.68 -4.37 -12.47
CA MET A 210 6.94 -5.02 -12.14
C MET A 210 7.81 -5.22 -13.40
N ALA A 211 7.25 -5.69 -14.51
CA ALA A 211 7.99 -5.93 -15.75
C ALA A 211 8.52 -4.64 -16.41
N SER A 212 7.82 -3.52 -16.26
CA SER A 212 8.23 -2.21 -16.81
C SER A 212 9.19 -1.44 -15.90
N SER A 213 9.30 -1.83 -14.64
CA SER A 213 10.13 -1.15 -13.64
C SER A 213 11.65 -1.17 -13.89
N PRO A 214 12.27 -2.17 -14.57
CA PRO A 214 13.67 -2.09 -14.96
C PRO A 214 13.94 -0.87 -15.85
N LEU A 215 13.05 -0.56 -16.80
CA LEU A 215 13.22 0.59 -17.68
C LEU A 215 13.21 1.90 -16.89
N LEU A 216 12.29 2.02 -15.93
CA LEU A 216 12.32 3.15 -15.00
C LEU A 216 13.66 3.21 -14.27
N CYS A 217 14.08 2.09 -13.66
CA CYS A 217 15.34 2.01 -12.92
C CYS A 217 16.55 2.41 -13.78
N THR A 218 16.60 2.06 -15.07
CA THR A 218 17.73 2.46 -15.94
C THR A 218 17.82 3.97 -16.12
N GLY A 219 16.68 4.67 -16.11
CA GLY A 219 16.64 6.12 -16.27
C GLY A 219 16.93 6.90 -14.98
N ILE A 220 16.72 6.29 -13.81
CA ILE A 220 16.82 6.98 -12.50
C ILE A 220 17.94 6.47 -11.60
N MET A 221 18.43 5.25 -11.79
CA MET A 221 19.54 4.70 -11.02
C MET A 221 20.84 4.89 -11.79
N HIS A 222 21.76 5.66 -11.20
CA HIS A 222 23.11 5.80 -11.75
C HIS A 222 23.97 4.60 -11.33
N THR A 223 24.99 4.27 -12.12
CA THR A 223 25.90 3.14 -11.83
C THR A 223 26.56 3.25 -10.45
N ALA A 224 26.83 4.47 -9.98
CA ALA A 224 27.33 4.73 -8.63
C ALA A 224 26.38 4.25 -7.52
N ASP A 225 25.06 4.42 -7.69
CA ASP A 225 24.05 3.97 -6.74
C ASP A 225 23.94 2.43 -6.68
N LEU A 226 24.43 1.75 -7.72
CA LEU A 226 24.26 0.31 -7.93
C LEU A 226 25.46 -0.50 -7.41
N TYR A 227 26.67 -0.03 -7.69
CA TYR A 227 27.88 -0.86 -7.53
C TYR A 227 28.87 -0.31 -6.52
N ASP A 228 28.93 0.99 -6.33
CA ASP A 228 30.03 1.59 -5.58
C ASP A 228 29.72 1.65 -4.09
N GLY A 229 28.44 1.70 -3.70
CA GLY A 229 28.13 2.10 -2.32
C GLY A 229 28.69 3.49 -2.04
N PRO A 230 28.58 4.05 -0.83
CA PRO A 230 29.43 5.18 -0.47
C PRO A 230 30.92 4.79 -0.53
#